data_AF-A0A483AP72-F1
#
_entry.id   AF-A0A483AP72-F1
#
_cell.length_a   1.000
_cell.length_b   1.000
_cell.length_c   1.000
_cell.angle_alpha   90.00
_cell.angle_beta   90.00
_cell.angle_gamma   90.00
#
_symmetry.space_group_name_H-M   'P 1'
#
loop_
_entity.id
_entity.type
_entity.pdbx_description
1 polymer ?
#
loop_
_entity_poly.entity_id
_entity_poly.type
_entity_poly.pdbx_seq_one_letter_code
_entity_poly.pdbx_strand_id
1 'polypeptide(L)'
;MGVGSLHFAEVDYSSAQNDFGGFNNVPNYANKTAFAAIKADGSIMAWGNSNNGGTSALSESGYTKIYSNLYAFAALKADGSIVAWGSLSHGGTGAPSDNGYTKIYSNGHTFAALKADGSITAWGYEDTGVPSGNGYTKIYSTNGAFAALKADGSITAWGNSNSGGIGAPSGNGYTKIYSTDTAFAALKADGSIVAWGNSGHGGSGAPSGNSYTKIYSTNNAFAALKVDGSIKAWGGPDSGGENTPTDKGYIKIYSTATAFAALKADGSIKVWDDPDSGGANAPTDKGYIKIYSTAYSFAALKADGSITVWGDSFTGGGNTSSVPTDKGYIKIYSTATAFAALKADGSITAWGGSNSGGTDAPSGSGYTKIYSTERAFVAVKADGSITAWGDSTYGGTIPTSINAKVVSYTMNGDISVDIEPIHRTTGHKSAAFVGGYNTIDAPTRMTWSLNAGLSKFSVVLHDMDKGTEYKVHLVAKMISKLGCNFIAINNAATCYGDVHNRLFISFDKVLNNSLPSGVTLSGRFSLKRLQWPNMNTANIEMHNFEINWKVPSH
;
A
#
# COMPACT_ATOMS: atom_id res chain seq x y z
N MET A 1 -12.52 6.67 16.15
CA MET A 1 -12.56 5.94 14.87
C MET A 1 -11.75 6.75 13.87
N GLY A 2 -10.73 6.07 13.35
CA GLY A 2 -9.43 6.60 12.94
C GLY A 2 -9.44 7.55 11.75
N VAL A 3 -8.31 8.25 11.62
CA VAL A 3 -7.87 9.12 10.52
C VAL A 3 -8.16 8.44 9.18
N GLY A 4 -8.70 9.20 8.21
CA GLY A 4 -9.00 8.65 6.89
C GLY A 4 -7.69 8.44 6.14
N SER A 5 -7.09 7.27 6.29
CA SER A 5 -5.93 6.84 5.52
C SER A 5 -6.31 6.78 4.05
N LEU A 6 -5.50 7.38 3.19
CA LEU A 6 -5.43 6.92 1.81
C LEU A 6 -5.04 5.45 1.85
N HIS A 7 -5.93 4.58 1.39
CA HIS A 7 -5.64 3.15 1.31
C HIS A 7 -4.86 2.92 0.03
N PHE A 8 -3.55 3.04 0.17
CA PHE A 8 -2.58 2.71 -0.86
C PHE A 8 -2.37 1.21 -0.95
N ALA A 9 -1.73 0.84 -2.05
CA ALA A 9 -1.20 -0.48 -2.24
C ALA A 9 -0.26 -0.90 -1.13
N GLU A 10 -0.50 -1.99 -0.39
CA GLU A 10 0.31 -2.30 0.81
C GLU A 10 1.73 -2.84 0.52
N VAL A 11 2.09 -3.01 -0.75
CA VAL A 11 3.22 -3.84 -1.17
C VAL A 11 4.12 -3.12 -2.17
N ASP A 12 5.42 -3.11 -1.91
CA ASP A 12 6.49 -2.62 -2.79
C ASP A 12 6.91 -3.67 -3.83
N TYR A 13 7.70 -3.26 -4.85
CA TYR A 13 8.17 -4.13 -5.93
C TYR A 13 8.85 -5.41 -5.41
N SER A 14 9.77 -5.28 -4.45
CA SER A 14 10.44 -6.43 -3.84
C SER A 14 9.43 -7.39 -3.21
N SER A 15 8.50 -6.86 -2.43
CA SER A 15 7.52 -7.68 -1.74
C SER A 15 6.54 -8.36 -2.71
N ALA A 16 6.25 -7.74 -3.86
CA ALA A 16 5.49 -8.34 -4.96
C ALA A 16 6.23 -9.51 -5.61
N GLN A 17 7.49 -9.28 -5.99
CA GLN A 17 8.35 -10.30 -6.59
C GLN A 17 8.57 -11.49 -5.64
N ASN A 18 8.61 -11.21 -4.33
CA ASN A 18 8.79 -12.23 -3.30
C ASN A 18 7.47 -12.79 -2.73
N ASP A 19 6.30 -12.41 -3.24
CA ASP A 19 5.01 -13.04 -2.92
C ASP A 19 4.64 -14.05 -4.00
N PHE A 20 5.19 -15.25 -3.85
CA PHE A 20 5.19 -16.32 -4.83
C PHE A 20 3.82 -16.99 -5.10
N GLY A 21 2.70 -16.31 -4.80
CA GLY A 21 1.32 -16.74 -5.07
C GLY A 21 0.72 -16.22 -6.38
N GLY A 22 1.54 -15.58 -7.22
CA GLY A 22 1.19 -15.07 -8.55
C GLY A 22 1.48 -13.57 -8.69
N PHE A 23 1.85 -13.16 -9.90
CA PHE A 23 2.55 -11.89 -10.19
C PHE A 23 1.80 -10.62 -9.73
N ASN A 24 0.46 -10.64 -9.67
CA ASN A 24 -0.37 -9.47 -9.33
C ASN A 24 -1.54 -9.75 -8.34
N ASN A 25 -1.52 -10.86 -7.57
CA ASN A 25 -2.70 -11.39 -6.85
C ASN A 25 -3.03 -10.74 -5.49
N VAL A 26 -2.51 -9.56 -5.20
CA VAL A 26 -2.61 -8.93 -3.88
C VAL A 26 -3.50 -7.68 -3.95
N PRO A 27 -4.46 -7.51 -3.02
CA PRO A 27 -5.32 -6.33 -2.98
C PRO A 27 -4.53 -5.06 -2.70
N ASN A 28 -4.98 -3.99 -3.31
CA ASN A 28 -4.40 -2.67 -3.41
C ASN A 28 -2.99 -2.79 -4.02
N TYR A 29 -2.90 -2.71 -5.34
CA TYR A 29 -1.63 -2.56 -6.05
C TYR A 29 -1.68 -1.30 -6.90
N ALA A 30 -0.54 -0.61 -6.99
CA ALA A 30 -0.29 0.25 -8.12
C ALA A 30 -0.13 -0.66 -9.34
N ASN A 31 -0.62 -0.23 -10.50
CA ASN A 31 -0.20 -0.92 -11.72
C ASN A 31 1.21 -0.48 -12.09
N LYS A 32 1.72 -1.01 -13.22
CA LYS A 32 3.08 -0.74 -13.68
C LYS A 32 3.42 0.76 -13.71
N THR A 33 2.45 1.61 -14.03
CA THR A 33 2.66 3.03 -14.40
C THR A 33 1.75 4.04 -13.70
N ALA A 34 0.88 3.59 -12.80
CA ALA A 34 -0.11 4.44 -12.16
C ALA A 34 -0.41 3.99 -10.73
N PHE A 35 -0.73 4.96 -9.88
CA PHE A 35 -1.25 4.75 -8.54
C PHE A 35 -2.76 4.93 -8.53
N ALA A 36 -3.43 4.16 -7.67
CA ALA A 36 -4.80 4.40 -7.29
C ALA A 36 -4.96 4.19 -5.77
N ALA A 37 -5.78 5.02 -5.13
CA ALA A 37 -6.02 4.95 -3.69
C ALA A 37 -7.48 5.23 -3.36
N ILE A 38 -8.01 4.47 -2.39
CA ILE A 38 -9.35 4.71 -1.84
C ILE A 38 -9.26 5.85 -0.82
N LYS A 39 -10.06 6.89 -1.05
CA LYS A 39 -10.25 8.03 -0.15
C LYS A 39 -11.09 7.65 1.05
N ALA A 40 -11.07 8.50 2.07
CA ALA A 40 -11.83 8.29 3.30
C ALA A 40 -13.36 8.25 3.08
N ASP A 41 -13.84 8.91 2.02
CA ASP A 41 -15.24 8.90 1.60
C ASP A 41 -15.62 7.64 0.79
N GLY A 42 -14.67 6.72 0.56
CA GLY A 42 -14.85 5.51 -0.23
C GLY A 42 -14.79 5.73 -1.75
N SER A 43 -14.47 6.94 -2.22
CA SER A 43 -14.17 7.23 -3.64
C SER A 43 -12.72 6.92 -3.97
N ILE A 44 -12.34 6.95 -5.26
CA ILE A 44 -10.99 6.62 -5.70
C ILE A 44 -10.31 7.84 -6.31
N MET A 45 -9.05 8.06 -5.94
CA MET A 45 -8.12 8.91 -6.68
C MET A 45 -7.14 8.04 -7.46
N ALA A 46 -6.70 8.51 -8.62
CA ALA A 46 -5.66 7.87 -9.39
C ALA A 46 -4.75 8.92 -10.05
N TRP A 47 -3.46 8.61 -10.20
CA TRP A 47 -2.50 9.44 -10.93
C TRP A 47 -1.42 8.60 -11.60
N GLY A 48 -0.73 9.17 -12.60
CA GLY A 48 0.28 8.49 -13.40
C GLY A 48 -0.15 8.42 -14.87
N ASN A 49 0.19 7.34 -15.56
CA ASN A 49 -0.12 7.20 -16.98
C ASN A 49 -1.64 7.13 -17.24
N SER A 50 -2.17 8.06 -18.05
CA SER A 50 -3.60 8.14 -18.37
C SER A 50 -4.14 6.90 -19.08
N ASN A 51 -3.35 6.29 -19.97
CA ASN A 51 -3.77 5.11 -20.73
C ASN A 51 -3.90 3.87 -19.84
N ASN A 52 -3.27 3.90 -18.68
CA ASN A 52 -3.31 2.82 -17.69
C ASN A 52 -4.13 3.23 -16.45
N GLY A 53 -5.06 4.17 -16.58
CA GLY A 53 -5.99 4.52 -15.50
C GLY A 53 -5.44 5.54 -14.48
N GLY A 54 -4.30 6.17 -14.76
CA GLY A 54 -3.68 7.21 -13.94
C GLY A 54 -4.30 8.61 -14.06
N THR A 55 -5.52 8.75 -14.60
CA THR A 55 -6.23 10.04 -14.62
C THR A 55 -7.70 9.94 -14.23
N SER A 56 -8.21 8.73 -14.02
CA SER A 56 -9.63 8.47 -13.73
C SER A 56 -9.85 8.39 -12.22
N ALA A 57 -10.18 9.52 -11.60
CA ALA A 57 -10.75 9.50 -10.25
C ALA A 57 -12.20 9.01 -10.34
N LEU A 58 -12.53 7.89 -9.70
CA LEU A 58 -13.91 7.43 -9.58
C LEU A 58 -14.58 8.20 -8.44
N SER A 59 -15.56 9.04 -8.78
CA SER A 59 -16.28 9.89 -7.83
C SER A 59 -17.34 9.14 -7.01
N GLU A 60 -17.78 7.97 -7.48
CA GLU A 60 -18.65 7.09 -6.71
C GLU A 60 -17.95 6.61 -5.43
N SER A 61 -18.69 6.52 -4.33
CA SER A 61 -18.20 5.99 -3.07
C SER A 61 -18.58 4.52 -2.87
N GLY A 62 -18.06 3.91 -1.79
CA GLY A 62 -18.40 2.53 -1.39
C GLY A 62 -17.41 1.48 -1.87
N TYR A 63 -16.30 1.87 -2.50
CA TYR A 63 -15.21 0.97 -2.81
C TYR A 63 -14.46 0.56 -1.55
N THR A 64 -14.13 -0.72 -1.44
CA THR A 64 -13.47 -1.31 -0.27
C THR A 64 -12.07 -1.83 -0.57
N LYS A 65 -11.81 -2.22 -1.83
CA LYS A 65 -10.53 -2.74 -2.30
C LYS A 65 -10.30 -2.30 -3.75
N ILE A 66 -9.05 -2.04 -4.10
CA ILE A 66 -8.60 -1.84 -5.48
C ILE A 66 -7.71 -3.03 -5.84
N TYR A 67 -7.75 -3.47 -7.08
CA TYR A 67 -6.89 -4.48 -7.66
C TYR A 67 -6.34 -3.94 -8.97
N SER A 68 -5.21 -4.47 -9.42
CA SER A 68 -4.62 -4.07 -10.70
C SER A 68 -4.02 -5.25 -11.44
N ASN A 69 -3.97 -5.15 -12.75
CA ASN A 69 -2.99 -5.86 -13.56
C ASN A 69 -1.89 -4.87 -13.97
N LEU A 70 -1.09 -5.13 -15.00
CA LEU A 70 -0.02 -4.20 -15.40
C LEU A 70 -0.55 -2.86 -15.96
N TYR A 71 -1.77 -2.82 -16.50
CA TYR A 71 -2.26 -1.71 -17.33
C TYR A 71 -3.67 -1.20 -16.95
N ALA A 72 -4.35 -1.83 -16.00
CA ALA A 72 -5.70 -1.47 -15.61
C ALA A 72 -5.93 -1.70 -14.11
N PHE A 73 -7.03 -1.14 -13.61
CA PHE A 73 -7.51 -1.30 -12.24
C PHE A 73 -8.93 -1.87 -12.22
N ALA A 74 -9.26 -2.53 -11.11
CA ALA A 74 -10.60 -2.98 -10.77
C ALA A 74 -10.88 -2.72 -9.28
N ALA A 75 -12.00 -2.06 -8.97
CA ALA A 75 -12.41 -1.75 -7.60
C ALA A 75 -13.62 -2.58 -7.20
N LEU A 76 -13.58 -3.12 -5.98
CA LEU A 76 -14.61 -3.96 -5.39
C LEU A 76 -15.40 -3.18 -4.33
N LYS A 77 -16.73 -3.15 -4.45
CA LYS A 77 -17.64 -2.57 -3.44
C LYS A 77 -18.04 -3.61 -2.37
N ALA A 78 -18.64 -3.15 -1.28
CA ALA A 78 -19.04 -4.01 -0.16
C ALA A 78 -20.11 -5.06 -0.52
N ASP A 79 -20.94 -4.78 -1.52
CA ASP A 79 -21.93 -5.71 -2.08
C ASP A 79 -21.31 -6.73 -3.07
N GLY A 80 -20.01 -6.61 -3.34
CA GLY A 80 -19.29 -7.44 -4.28
C GLY A 80 -19.45 -7.03 -5.74
N SER A 81 -19.99 -5.84 -6.04
CA SER A 81 -19.96 -5.28 -7.40
C SER A 81 -18.56 -4.77 -7.78
N ILE A 82 -18.23 -4.81 -9.07
CA ILE A 82 -16.90 -4.48 -9.60
C ILE A 82 -16.98 -3.34 -10.61
N VAL A 83 -16.08 -2.37 -10.50
CA VAL A 83 -15.87 -1.33 -11.52
C VAL A 83 -14.42 -1.38 -11.98
N ALA A 84 -14.17 -1.44 -13.28
CA ALA A 84 -12.84 -1.42 -13.86
C ALA A 84 -12.58 -0.13 -14.66
N TRP A 85 -11.31 0.28 -14.72
CA TRP A 85 -10.85 1.42 -15.52
C TRP A 85 -9.39 1.28 -15.92
N GLY A 86 -8.93 2.06 -16.91
CA GLY A 86 -7.58 2.01 -17.45
C GLY A 86 -7.57 1.46 -18.87
N SER A 87 -6.56 0.65 -19.22
CA SER A 87 -6.38 0.17 -20.59
C SER A 87 -7.55 -0.71 -21.04
N LEU A 88 -8.25 -0.28 -22.09
CA LEU A 88 -9.44 -0.97 -22.63
C LEU A 88 -9.14 -2.42 -23.04
N SER A 89 -7.99 -2.66 -23.67
CA SER A 89 -7.59 -3.99 -24.14
C SER A 89 -7.11 -4.92 -23.03
N HIS A 90 -6.98 -4.42 -21.79
CA HIS A 90 -6.43 -5.15 -20.65
C HIS A 90 -7.39 -5.16 -19.46
N GLY A 91 -8.69 -5.23 -19.72
CA GLY A 91 -9.71 -5.33 -18.68
C GLY A 91 -10.00 -4.04 -17.93
N GLY A 92 -9.58 -2.88 -18.47
CA GLY A 92 -10.04 -1.57 -18.02
C GLY A 92 -11.51 -1.29 -18.33
N THR A 93 -12.17 -2.18 -19.07
CA THR A 93 -13.62 -2.25 -19.27
C THR A 93 -14.08 -3.71 -19.24
N GLY A 94 -15.40 -3.93 -19.26
CA GLY A 94 -15.96 -5.29 -19.32
C GLY A 94 -15.98 -6.04 -18.00
N ALA A 95 -15.84 -5.34 -16.87
CA ALA A 95 -16.08 -5.93 -15.55
C ALA A 95 -17.51 -6.52 -15.47
N PRO A 96 -17.71 -7.62 -14.71
CA PRO A 96 -19.00 -8.27 -14.58
C PRO A 96 -20.06 -7.32 -14.00
N SER A 97 -21.30 -7.45 -14.50
CA SER A 97 -22.42 -6.57 -14.12
C SER A 97 -23.19 -7.04 -12.87
N ASP A 98 -22.98 -8.28 -12.45
CA ASP A 98 -23.54 -8.85 -11.25
C ASP A 98 -22.64 -8.63 -10.02
N ASN A 99 -23.10 -9.11 -8.85
CA ASN A 99 -22.49 -8.84 -7.56
C ASN A 99 -22.15 -10.13 -6.79
N GLY A 100 -21.75 -9.99 -5.52
CA GLY A 100 -21.37 -11.12 -4.67
C GLY A 100 -19.93 -11.62 -4.85
N TYR A 101 -19.11 -10.89 -5.60
CA TYR A 101 -17.67 -11.15 -5.66
C TYR A 101 -16.99 -10.76 -4.35
N THR A 102 -16.04 -11.58 -3.91
CA THR A 102 -15.35 -11.42 -2.63
C THR A 102 -13.89 -11.03 -2.79
N LYS A 103 -13.32 -11.37 -3.96
CA LYS A 103 -11.92 -11.14 -4.29
C LYS A 103 -11.70 -11.09 -5.80
N ILE A 104 -10.75 -10.26 -6.22
CA ILE A 104 -10.26 -10.19 -7.60
C ILE A 104 -8.79 -10.65 -7.60
N TYR A 105 -8.41 -11.28 -8.70
CA TYR A 105 -7.09 -11.79 -9.03
C TYR A 105 -6.74 -11.28 -10.43
N SER A 106 -5.46 -11.28 -10.77
CA SER A 106 -4.99 -10.78 -12.07
C SER A 106 -3.72 -11.48 -12.53
N ASN A 107 -3.57 -11.58 -13.85
CA ASN A 107 -2.29 -11.87 -14.49
C ASN A 107 -1.72 -10.55 -15.05
N GLY A 108 -0.86 -10.58 -16.07
CA GLY A 108 -0.32 -9.35 -16.68
C GLY A 108 -1.38 -8.45 -17.33
N HIS A 109 -2.48 -9.04 -17.82
CA HIS A 109 -3.35 -8.44 -18.84
C HIS A 109 -4.87 -8.64 -18.59
N THR A 110 -5.24 -9.51 -17.65
CA THR A 110 -6.60 -10.04 -17.46
C THR A 110 -6.92 -10.09 -15.97
N PHE A 111 -8.21 -9.96 -15.62
CA PHE A 111 -8.72 -10.12 -14.27
C PHE A 111 -9.56 -11.39 -14.13
N ALA A 112 -9.61 -11.94 -12.92
CA ALA A 112 -10.50 -13.02 -12.52
C ALA A 112 -11.09 -12.73 -11.13
N ALA A 113 -12.42 -12.70 -11.01
CA ALA A 113 -13.13 -12.48 -9.76
C ALA A 113 -13.75 -13.77 -9.22
N LEU A 114 -13.70 -13.93 -7.90
CA LEU A 114 -14.14 -15.11 -7.15
C LEU A 114 -15.32 -14.76 -6.23
N LYS A 115 -16.41 -15.51 -6.34
CA LYS A 115 -17.56 -15.40 -5.41
C LYS A 115 -17.41 -16.30 -4.19
N ALA A 116 -18.28 -16.09 -3.19
CA ALA A 116 -18.26 -16.85 -1.94
C ALA A 116 -18.57 -18.35 -2.12
N ASP A 117 -19.36 -18.72 -3.13
CA ASP A 117 -19.61 -20.11 -3.50
C ASP A 117 -18.42 -20.75 -4.26
N GLY A 118 -17.41 -19.94 -4.61
CA GLY A 118 -16.25 -20.36 -5.36
C GLY A 118 -16.44 -20.37 -6.88
N SER A 119 -17.48 -19.74 -7.42
CA SER A 119 -17.59 -19.51 -8.88
C SER A 119 -16.68 -18.37 -9.34
N ILE A 120 -16.19 -18.49 -10.59
CA ILE A 120 -15.18 -17.59 -11.16
C ILE A 120 -15.73 -16.90 -12.40
N THR A 121 -15.46 -15.60 -12.53
CA THR A 121 -15.68 -14.83 -13.76
C THR A 121 -14.38 -14.11 -14.13
N ALA A 122 -13.98 -14.15 -15.40
CA ALA A 122 -12.82 -13.40 -15.87
C ALA A 122 -13.23 -12.36 -16.91
N TRP A 123 -12.37 -11.34 -17.10
CA TRP A 123 -12.51 -10.34 -18.15
C TRP A 123 -11.15 -9.71 -18.47
N GLY A 124 -11.00 -9.19 -19.69
CA GLY A 124 -9.80 -8.53 -20.18
C GLY A 124 -9.23 -9.21 -21.41
N TYR A 125 -7.90 -9.20 -21.56
CA TYR A 125 -7.25 -9.78 -22.74
C TYR A 125 -7.37 -11.31 -22.75
N GLU A 126 -7.86 -11.89 -23.85
CA GLU A 126 -7.90 -13.32 -24.14
C GLU A 126 -8.36 -14.21 -22.95
N ASP A 127 -9.51 -13.89 -22.36
CA ASP A 127 -10.11 -14.55 -21.18
C ASP A 127 -10.79 -15.90 -21.48
N THR A 128 -10.22 -16.70 -22.38
CA THR A 128 -10.82 -17.97 -22.81
C THR A 128 -10.61 -19.10 -21.80
N GLY A 129 -11.57 -20.03 -21.74
CA GLY A 129 -11.44 -21.28 -20.97
C GLY A 129 -11.67 -21.18 -19.47
N VAL A 130 -12.30 -20.10 -18.98
CA VAL A 130 -12.64 -19.94 -17.56
C VAL A 130 -13.42 -21.17 -17.07
N PRO A 131 -13.02 -21.79 -15.95
CA PRO A 131 -13.66 -23.02 -15.48
C PRO A 131 -15.11 -22.77 -15.07
N SER A 132 -15.99 -23.67 -15.49
CA SER A 132 -17.36 -23.73 -15.00
C SER A 132 -17.44 -24.40 -13.63
N GLY A 133 -18.49 -24.09 -12.89
CA GLY A 133 -18.74 -24.67 -11.56
C GLY A 133 -18.28 -23.78 -10.40
N ASN A 134 -18.19 -24.39 -9.23
CA ASN A 134 -17.98 -23.70 -7.95
C ASN A 134 -17.01 -24.47 -7.05
N GLY A 135 -16.83 -24.00 -5.81
CA GLY A 135 -15.96 -24.62 -4.80
C GLY A 135 -14.47 -24.27 -4.94
N TYR A 136 -14.10 -23.37 -5.84
CA TYR A 136 -12.75 -22.80 -5.88
C TYR A 136 -12.54 -21.87 -4.68
N THR A 137 -11.39 -21.99 -4.03
CA THR A 137 -11.06 -21.22 -2.82
C THR A 137 -10.00 -20.17 -3.07
N LYS A 138 -9.17 -20.35 -4.12
CA LYS A 138 -8.10 -19.44 -4.45
C LYS A 138 -7.68 -19.54 -5.92
N ILE A 139 -7.31 -18.41 -6.51
CA ILE A 139 -6.72 -18.32 -7.85
C ILE A 139 -5.26 -17.90 -7.73
N TYR A 140 -4.44 -18.45 -8.61
CA TYR A 140 -3.01 -18.16 -8.81
C TYR A 140 -2.81 -17.79 -10.27
N SER A 141 -1.73 -17.06 -10.59
CA SER A 141 -1.48 -16.56 -11.94
C SER A 141 -0.01 -16.54 -12.31
N THR A 142 0.28 -16.91 -13.56
CA THR A 142 1.49 -16.53 -14.28
C THR A 142 1.26 -15.19 -14.99
N ASN A 143 2.15 -14.73 -15.85
CA ASN A 143 1.91 -13.51 -16.63
C ASN A 143 0.73 -13.66 -17.63
N GLY A 144 0.47 -14.88 -18.12
CA GLY A 144 -0.52 -15.14 -19.18
C GLY A 144 -1.59 -16.20 -18.88
N ALA A 145 -1.56 -16.84 -17.71
CA ALA A 145 -2.51 -17.91 -17.37
C ALA A 145 -2.93 -17.85 -15.89
N PHE A 146 -3.97 -18.59 -15.57
CA PHE A 146 -4.49 -18.76 -14.22
C PHE A 146 -4.56 -20.24 -13.82
N ALA A 147 -4.47 -20.49 -12.52
CA ALA A 147 -4.74 -21.78 -11.89
C ALA A 147 -5.60 -21.60 -10.64
N ALA A 148 -6.77 -22.23 -10.59
CA ALA A 148 -7.68 -22.20 -9.45
C ALA A 148 -7.60 -23.49 -8.65
N LEU A 149 -7.54 -23.34 -7.33
CA LEU A 149 -7.43 -24.41 -6.33
C LEU A 149 -8.78 -24.58 -5.63
N LYS A 150 -9.24 -25.82 -5.46
CA LYS A 150 -10.42 -26.17 -4.66
C LYS A 150 -10.03 -26.59 -3.23
N ALA A 151 -11.02 -26.69 -2.34
CA ALA A 151 -10.83 -27.10 -0.96
C ALA A 151 -10.27 -28.53 -0.79
N ASP A 152 -10.60 -29.44 -1.70
CA ASP A 152 -10.02 -30.79 -1.75
C ASP A 152 -8.58 -30.80 -2.28
N GLY A 153 -8.09 -29.66 -2.77
CA GLY A 153 -6.78 -29.50 -3.35
C GLY A 153 -6.69 -29.89 -4.82
N SER A 154 -7.81 -30.07 -5.54
CA SER A 154 -7.79 -30.21 -7.00
C SER A 154 -7.54 -28.86 -7.71
N ILE A 155 -6.92 -28.90 -8.89
CA ILE A 155 -6.47 -27.72 -9.63
C ILE A 155 -7.12 -27.68 -11.01
N THR A 156 -7.56 -26.50 -11.45
CA THR A 156 -7.96 -26.24 -12.83
C THR A 156 -7.20 -25.03 -13.37
N ALA A 157 -6.58 -25.15 -14.54
CA ALA A 157 -5.88 -24.05 -15.19
C ALA A 157 -6.59 -23.60 -16.47
N TRP A 158 -6.43 -22.33 -16.82
CA TRP A 158 -6.95 -21.73 -18.06
C TRP A 158 -6.11 -20.51 -18.49
N GLY A 159 -6.36 -20.00 -19.70
CA GLY A 159 -5.60 -18.93 -20.33
C GLY A 159 -4.54 -19.45 -21.31
N ASN A 160 -3.44 -18.71 -21.48
CA ASN A 160 -2.41 -19.03 -22.48
C ASN A 160 -1.76 -20.39 -22.21
N SER A 161 -1.83 -21.29 -23.19
CA SER A 161 -1.30 -22.66 -23.08
C SER A 161 0.21 -22.70 -22.87
N ASN A 162 0.96 -21.77 -23.47
CA ASN A 162 2.41 -21.65 -23.30
C ASN A 162 2.80 -21.07 -21.94
N SER A 163 1.85 -20.51 -21.18
CA SER A 163 2.06 -19.95 -19.85
C SER A 163 1.45 -20.81 -18.73
N GLY A 164 1.15 -22.09 -19.01
CA GLY A 164 0.58 -23.02 -18.04
C GLY A 164 -0.94 -22.98 -17.93
N GLY A 165 -1.64 -22.38 -18.90
CA GLY A 165 -3.10 -22.39 -18.99
C GLY A 165 -3.70 -23.75 -19.32
N ILE A 166 -2.85 -24.74 -19.64
CA ILE A 166 -3.23 -26.15 -19.81
C ILE A 166 -2.25 -27.04 -19.05
N GLY A 167 -2.61 -28.32 -18.87
CA GLY A 167 -1.70 -29.31 -18.29
C GLY A 167 -1.59 -29.25 -16.77
N ALA A 168 -2.55 -28.63 -16.08
CA ALA A 168 -2.64 -28.71 -14.63
C ALA A 168 -2.64 -30.17 -14.15
N PRO A 169 -1.98 -30.49 -13.03
CA PRO A 169 -1.86 -31.87 -12.57
C PRO A 169 -3.21 -32.44 -12.14
N SER A 170 -3.40 -33.73 -12.40
CA SER A 170 -4.57 -34.47 -11.93
C SER A 170 -4.45 -34.83 -10.44
N GLY A 171 -5.58 -35.16 -9.82
CA GLY A 171 -5.65 -35.55 -8.42
C GLY A 171 -5.95 -34.38 -7.49
N ASN A 172 -5.71 -34.61 -6.20
CA ASN A 172 -6.10 -33.73 -5.10
C ASN A 172 -4.99 -33.64 -4.03
N GLY A 173 -5.25 -32.90 -2.94
CA GLY A 173 -4.32 -32.72 -1.84
C GLY A 173 -3.23 -31.66 -2.07
N TYR A 174 -3.31 -30.89 -3.16
CA TYR A 174 -2.47 -29.70 -3.32
C TYR A 174 -2.93 -28.61 -2.35
N THR A 175 -1.97 -27.94 -1.72
CA THR A 175 -2.25 -26.94 -0.67
C THR A 175 -1.90 -25.53 -1.11
N LYS A 176 -0.97 -25.41 -2.07
CA LYS A 176 -0.51 -24.12 -2.57
C LYS A 176 0.08 -24.26 -3.97
N ILE A 177 -0.11 -23.24 -4.79
CA ILE A 177 0.50 -23.09 -6.11
C ILE A 177 1.46 -21.91 -6.06
N TYR A 178 2.54 -22.02 -6.84
CA TYR A 178 3.59 -21.04 -7.03
C TYR A 178 3.79 -20.81 -8.52
N SER A 179 4.28 -19.64 -8.91
CA SER A 179 4.39 -19.28 -10.33
C SER A 179 5.72 -18.58 -10.64
N THR A 180 6.26 -18.88 -11.81
CA THR A 180 7.20 -18.02 -12.56
C THR A 180 6.39 -17.19 -13.56
N ASP A 181 7.03 -16.50 -14.51
CA ASP A 181 6.32 -15.71 -15.52
C ASP A 181 5.44 -16.58 -16.44
N THR A 182 5.79 -17.85 -16.66
CA THR A 182 5.09 -18.74 -17.61
C THR A 182 4.95 -20.19 -17.17
N ALA A 183 5.27 -20.52 -15.91
CA ALA A 183 5.08 -21.85 -15.35
C ALA A 183 4.52 -21.83 -13.93
N PHE A 184 3.92 -22.95 -13.54
CA PHE A 184 3.38 -23.17 -12.20
C PHE A 184 4.07 -24.36 -11.50
N ALA A 185 4.11 -24.31 -10.17
CA ALA A 185 4.50 -25.42 -9.31
C ALA A 185 3.51 -25.57 -8.14
N ALA A 186 2.90 -26.73 -8.00
CA ALA A 186 1.96 -27.05 -6.92
C ALA A 186 2.61 -27.91 -5.83
N LEU A 187 2.39 -27.52 -4.58
CA LEU A 187 2.93 -28.16 -3.37
C LEU A 187 1.81 -28.90 -2.62
N LYS A 188 2.05 -30.17 -2.28
CA LYS A 188 1.17 -30.98 -1.43
C LYS A 188 1.57 -30.88 0.05
N ALA A 189 0.67 -31.32 0.94
CA ALA A 189 0.90 -31.30 2.40
C ALA A 189 2.07 -32.21 2.84
N ASP A 190 2.35 -33.29 2.10
CA ASP A 190 3.52 -34.15 2.33
C ASP A 190 4.84 -33.52 1.83
N GLY A 191 4.75 -32.33 1.21
CA GLY A 191 5.86 -31.60 0.66
C GLY A 191 6.28 -32.06 -0.74
N SER A 192 5.53 -32.92 -1.43
CA SER A 192 5.80 -33.24 -2.84
C SER A 192 5.39 -32.10 -3.78
N ILE A 193 6.11 -31.98 -4.91
CA ILE A 193 5.95 -30.88 -5.87
C ILE A 193 5.64 -31.44 -7.26
N VAL A 194 4.68 -30.82 -7.96
CA VAL A 194 4.43 -31.06 -9.39
C VAL A 194 4.43 -29.71 -10.12
N ALA A 195 5.16 -29.62 -11.22
CA ALA A 195 5.22 -28.42 -12.06
C ALA A 195 4.58 -28.65 -13.44
N TRP A 196 4.08 -27.58 -14.04
CA TRP A 196 3.54 -27.57 -15.40
C TRP A 196 3.67 -26.17 -16.04
N GLY A 197 3.48 -26.08 -17.36
CA GLY A 197 3.66 -24.85 -18.15
C GLY A 197 4.95 -24.90 -18.96
N ASN A 198 5.55 -23.74 -19.22
CA ASN A 198 6.77 -23.65 -20.03
C ASN A 198 7.95 -24.39 -19.36
N SER A 199 8.50 -25.41 -20.03
CA SER A 199 9.59 -26.23 -19.50
C SER A 199 10.86 -25.44 -19.18
N GLY A 200 11.22 -24.47 -20.03
CA GLY A 200 12.38 -23.60 -19.83
C GLY A 200 12.22 -22.62 -18.67
N HIS A 201 10.98 -22.42 -18.18
CA HIS A 201 10.68 -21.56 -17.04
C HIS A 201 10.31 -22.36 -15.77
N GLY A 202 10.70 -23.63 -15.72
CA GLY A 202 10.46 -24.51 -14.57
C GLY A 202 9.13 -25.27 -14.59
N GLY A 203 8.41 -25.26 -15.72
CA GLY A 203 7.20 -26.07 -15.94
C GLY A 203 7.45 -27.58 -16.04
N SER A 204 8.72 -27.99 -15.96
CA SER A 204 9.15 -29.39 -15.86
C SER A 204 10.38 -29.48 -14.97
N GLY A 205 10.74 -30.69 -14.52
CA GLY A 205 11.97 -30.90 -13.74
C GLY A 205 11.86 -30.55 -12.26
N ALA A 206 10.64 -30.43 -11.72
CA ALA A 206 10.42 -30.29 -10.29
C ALA A 206 11.13 -31.42 -9.51
N PRO A 207 11.76 -31.13 -8.36
CA PRO A 207 12.55 -32.11 -7.65
C PRO A 207 11.67 -33.23 -7.08
N SER A 208 12.20 -34.45 -7.09
CA SER A 208 11.55 -35.59 -6.45
C SER A 208 11.71 -35.57 -4.93
N GLY A 209 10.81 -36.29 -4.26
CA GLY A 209 10.80 -36.44 -2.81
C GLY A 209 9.86 -35.46 -2.10
N ASN A 210 9.98 -35.46 -0.78
CA ASN A 210 9.00 -34.88 0.15
C ASN A 210 9.67 -33.84 1.07
N SER A 211 8.88 -33.29 2.00
CA SER A 211 9.34 -32.36 3.06
C SER A 211 9.76 -30.97 2.57
N TYR A 212 9.43 -30.60 1.34
CA TYR A 212 9.46 -29.20 0.92
C TYR A 212 8.34 -28.43 1.61
N THR A 213 8.65 -27.24 2.12
CA THR A 213 7.71 -26.42 2.90
C THR A 213 7.31 -25.16 2.17
N LYS A 214 8.16 -24.69 1.26
CA LYS A 214 7.93 -23.46 0.52
C LYS A 214 8.71 -23.45 -0.78
N ILE A 215 8.11 -22.88 -1.82
CA ILE A 215 8.74 -22.62 -3.11
C ILE A 215 8.89 -21.10 -3.25
N TYR A 216 9.95 -20.70 -3.92
CA TYR A 216 10.33 -19.34 -4.27
C TYR A 216 10.57 -19.31 -5.78
N SER A 217 10.44 -18.15 -6.42
CA SER A 217 10.61 -18.03 -7.86
C SER A 217 11.35 -16.76 -8.28
N THR A 218 12.09 -16.89 -9.36
CA THR A 218 12.51 -15.79 -10.24
C THR A 218 11.52 -15.72 -11.42
N ASN A 219 11.83 -14.96 -12.47
CA ASN A 219 10.97 -14.93 -13.66
C ASN A 219 10.94 -16.28 -14.40
N ASN A 220 12.01 -17.09 -14.30
CA ASN A 220 12.17 -18.31 -15.09
C ASN A 220 12.58 -19.56 -14.29
N ALA A 221 12.77 -19.47 -12.98
CA ALA A 221 13.16 -20.62 -12.17
C ALA A 221 12.46 -20.66 -10.82
N PHE A 222 12.47 -21.85 -10.21
CA PHE A 222 11.96 -22.10 -8.87
C PHE A 222 13.07 -22.58 -7.95
N ALA A 223 12.97 -22.24 -6.66
CA ALA A 223 13.77 -22.78 -5.58
C ALA A 223 12.86 -23.27 -4.43
N ALA A 224 12.95 -24.56 -4.08
CA ALA A 224 12.18 -25.17 -3.01
C ALA A 224 13.02 -25.37 -1.74
N LEU A 225 12.48 -24.91 -0.61
CA LEU A 225 13.09 -24.97 0.72
C LEU A 225 12.50 -26.11 1.55
N LYS A 226 13.36 -26.95 2.12
CA LYS A 226 12.97 -28.02 3.05
C LYS A 226 12.95 -27.56 4.51
N VAL A 227 12.32 -28.37 5.38
CA VAL A 227 12.29 -28.16 6.84
C VAL A 227 13.69 -28.03 7.45
N ASP A 228 14.66 -28.81 6.95
CA ASP A 228 16.05 -28.78 7.42
C ASP A 228 16.86 -27.59 6.86
N GLY A 229 16.21 -26.72 6.09
CA GLY A 229 16.83 -25.57 5.46
C GLY A 229 17.72 -25.89 4.26
N SER A 230 17.63 -27.09 3.67
CA SER A 230 18.24 -27.39 2.36
C SER A 230 17.39 -26.88 1.20
N ILE A 231 18.05 -26.58 0.07
CA ILE A 231 17.42 -25.96 -1.11
C ILE A 231 17.61 -26.87 -2.33
N LYS A 232 16.58 -26.94 -3.19
CA LYS A 232 16.68 -27.49 -4.55
C LYS A 232 16.04 -26.50 -5.53
N ALA A 233 16.70 -26.23 -6.65
CA ALA A 233 16.16 -25.38 -7.70
C ALA A 233 16.03 -26.14 -9.02
N TRP A 234 15.19 -25.59 -9.90
CA TRP A 234 14.96 -26.07 -11.26
C TRP A 234 14.38 -24.95 -12.12
N GLY A 235 14.44 -25.10 -13.45
CA GLY A 235 13.99 -24.10 -14.42
C GLY A 235 15.15 -23.52 -15.21
N GLY A 236 15.05 -22.24 -15.61
CA GLY A 236 16.05 -21.58 -16.43
C GLY A 236 17.45 -21.61 -15.79
N PRO A 237 18.48 -22.13 -16.48
CA PRO A 237 19.81 -22.37 -15.90
C PRO A 237 20.58 -21.07 -15.59
N ASP A 238 20.28 -19.98 -16.29
CA ASP A 238 20.82 -18.63 -16.06
C ASP A 238 19.79 -17.73 -15.35
N SER A 239 18.88 -18.32 -14.59
CA SER A 239 17.79 -17.61 -13.91
C SER A 239 17.47 -18.16 -12.52
N GLY A 240 18.39 -18.89 -11.91
CA GLY A 240 18.28 -19.45 -10.58
C GLY A 240 17.98 -20.95 -10.54
N GLY A 241 17.86 -21.59 -11.71
CA GLY A 241 17.49 -23.00 -11.87
C GLY A 241 18.61 -23.97 -11.56
N GLU A 242 19.87 -23.51 -11.55
CA GLU A 242 21.05 -24.32 -11.29
C GLU A 242 21.88 -23.75 -10.12
N ASN A 243 23.02 -24.39 -9.82
CA ASN A 243 24.03 -23.88 -8.89
C ASN A 243 23.55 -23.57 -7.45
N THR A 244 22.50 -24.25 -6.99
CA THR A 244 21.97 -24.05 -5.63
C THR A 244 22.99 -24.36 -4.53
N PRO A 245 22.99 -23.62 -3.41
CA PRO A 245 23.79 -23.94 -2.24
C PRO A 245 23.60 -25.38 -1.75
N THR A 246 24.70 -26.06 -1.41
CA THR A 246 24.69 -27.46 -0.95
C THR A 246 24.58 -27.61 0.57
N ASP A 247 24.82 -26.54 1.31
CA ASP A 247 24.71 -26.49 2.75
C ASP A 247 23.26 -26.27 3.22
N LYS A 248 23.04 -26.33 4.55
CA LYS A 248 21.72 -26.32 5.17
C LYS A 248 21.54 -25.13 6.13
N GLY A 249 20.36 -25.04 6.73
CA GLY A 249 20.02 -24.05 7.75
C GLY A 249 19.50 -22.72 7.21
N TYR A 250 19.12 -22.68 5.93
CA TYR A 250 18.42 -21.53 5.36
C TYR A 250 16.99 -21.46 5.90
N ILE A 251 16.55 -20.25 6.22
CA ILE A 251 15.20 -20.00 6.76
C ILE A 251 14.31 -19.25 5.76
N LYS A 252 14.92 -18.59 4.76
CA LYS A 252 14.20 -17.82 3.75
C LYS A 252 15.04 -17.62 2.50
N ILE A 253 14.38 -17.61 1.35
CA ILE A 253 14.97 -17.25 0.05
C ILE A 253 14.31 -15.93 -0.42
N TYR A 254 15.06 -15.16 -1.18
CA TYR A 254 14.67 -13.93 -1.84
C TYR A 254 15.14 -13.99 -3.30
N SER A 255 14.49 -13.26 -4.19
CA SER A 255 14.82 -13.27 -5.61
C SER A 255 14.88 -11.87 -6.23
N THR A 256 15.75 -11.75 -7.22
CA THR A 256 15.65 -10.75 -8.31
C THR A 256 14.92 -11.40 -9.49
N ALA A 257 14.93 -10.78 -10.66
CA ALA A 257 14.33 -11.36 -11.86
C ALA A 257 15.02 -12.66 -12.31
N THR A 258 16.32 -12.83 -12.00
CA THR A 258 17.16 -13.93 -12.50
C THR A 258 18.10 -14.54 -11.46
N ALA A 259 18.21 -14.01 -10.24
CA ALA A 259 19.06 -14.58 -9.19
C ALA A 259 18.33 -14.80 -7.87
N PHE A 260 18.91 -15.62 -7.00
CA PHE A 260 18.39 -15.88 -5.67
C PHE A 260 19.39 -15.54 -4.57
N ALA A 261 18.87 -15.17 -3.40
CA ALA A 261 19.60 -14.97 -2.16
C ALA A 261 18.91 -15.74 -1.00
N ALA A 262 19.63 -16.66 -0.35
CA ALA A 262 19.16 -17.42 0.79
C ALA A 262 19.78 -16.91 2.10
N LEU A 263 18.91 -16.68 3.10
CA LEU A 263 19.23 -16.13 4.42
C LEU A 263 19.15 -17.23 5.49
N LYS A 264 20.16 -17.29 6.37
CA LYS A 264 20.18 -18.14 7.57
C LYS A 264 19.76 -17.37 8.83
N ALA A 265 19.48 -18.12 9.91
CA ALA A 265 19.08 -17.54 11.19
C ALA A 265 20.17 -16.68 11.86
N ASP A 266 21.45 -16.95 11.60
CA ASP A 266 22.57 -16.12 12.06
C ASP A 266 22.76 -14.86 11.19
N GLY A 267 21.93 -14.68 10.17
CA GLY A 267 21.98 -13.59 9.24
C GLY A 267 23.04 -13.72 8.16
N SER A 268 23.68 -14.88 7.97
CA SER A 268 24.54 -15.13 6.81
C SER A 268 23.73 -15.32 5.53
N ILE A 269 24.30 -14.89 4.39
CA ILE A 269 23.64 -14.91 3.07
C ILE A 269 24.46 -15.74 2.09
N LYS A 270 23.78 -16.56 1.29
CA LYS A 270 24.34 -17.17 0.07
C LYS A 270 23.50 -16.78 -1.14
N VAL A 271 24.18 -16.52 -2.25
CA VAL A 271 23.55 -16.19 -3.53
C VAL A 271 24.01 -17.19 -4.58
N TRP A 272 23.24 -17.31 -5.65
CA TRP A 272 23.61 -18.12 -6.80
C TRP A 272 22.99 -17.59 -8.09
N ASP A 273 23.54 -18.10 -9.19
CA ASP A 273 23.14 -17.85 -10.58
C ASP A 273 23.61 -16.49 -11.12
N ASP A 274 22.85 -15.84 -12.00
CA ASP A 274 23.19 -14.59 -12.71
C ASP A 274 24.01 -13.59 -11.85
N PRO A 275 25.35 -13.51 -12.08
CA PRO A 275 26.25 -12.67 -11.31
C PRO A 275 25.93 -11.18 -11.42
N ASP A 276 25.45 -10.75 -12.59
CA ASP A 276 25.12 -9.35 -12.87
C ASP A 276 23.82 -8.94 -12.15
N SER A 277 22.95 -9.92 -11.87
CA SER A 277 21.68 -9.71 -11.16
C SER A 277 21.73 -10.05 -9.66
N GLY A 278 22.93 -10.08 -9.07
CA GLY A 278 23.14 -10.32 -7.64
C GLY A 278 23.29 -11.79 -7.24
N GLY A 279 23.45 -12.69 -8.22
CA GLY A 279 23.78 -14.11 -8.03
C GLY A 279 25.23 -14.38 -7.63
N ALA A 280 26.04 -13.33 -7.52
CA ALA A 280 27.40 -13.35 -6.99
C ALA A 280 27.63 -12.21 -5.98
N ASN A 281 28.78 -12.25 -5.30
CA ASN A 281 29.25 -11.17 -4.41
C ASN A 281 28.32 -10.84 -3.23
N ALA A 282 27.64 -11.83 -2.66
CA ALA A 282 26.92 -11.66 -1.40
C ALA A 282 27.84 -11.15 -0.28
N PRO A 283 27.31 -10.36 0.67
CA PRO A 283 28.06 -9.94 1.83
C PRO A 283 28.57 -11.14 2.64
N THR A 284 29.81 -11.04 3.12
CA THR A 284 30.49 -12.13 3.86
C THR A 284 30.29 -12.07 5.37
N ASP A 285 29.78 -10.95 5.88
CA ASP A 285 29.45 -10.76 7.28
C ASP A 285 28.04 -11.26 7.63
N LYS A 286 27.68 -11.15 8.91
CA LYS A 286 26.46 -11.75 9.49
C LYS A 286 25.54 -10.70 10.11
N GLY A 287 24.40 -11.15 10.63
CA GLY A 287 23.45 -10.31 11.35
C GLY A 287 22.41 -9.59 10.48
N TYR A 288 22.32 -9.95 9.20
CA TYR A 288 21.21 -9.51 8.35
C TYR A 288 19.91 -10.15 8.80
N ILE A 289 18.84 -9.35 8.87
CA ILE A 289 17.52 -9.80 9.32
C ILE A 289 16.52 -9.86 8.16
N LYS A 290 16.80 -9.16 7.05
CA LYS A 290 15.92 -9.12 5.89
C LYS A 290 16.68 -8.68 4.64
N ILE A 291 16.30 -9.26 3.50
CA ILE A 291 16.77 -8.86 2.16
C ILE A 291 15.58 -8.24 1.40
N TYR A 292 15.90 -7.28 0.55
CA TYR A 292 15.01 -6.60 -0.39
C TYR A 292 15.67 -6.65 -1.77
N SER A 293 14.87 -6.48 -2.83
CA SER A 293 15.32 -6.62 -4.22
C SER A 293 14.68 -5.60 -5.15
N THR A 294 15.48 -5.15 -6.13
CA THR A 294 14.99 -4.59 -7.40
C THR A 294 14.94 -5.72 -8.44
N ALA A 295 14.77 -5.40 -9.72
CA ALA A 295 14.80 -6.40 -10.78
C ALA A 295 16.15 -7.12 -10.87
N TYR A 296 17.28 -6.47 -10.55
CA TYR A 296 18.63 -7.02 -10.74
C TYR A 296 19.60 -6.73 -9.58
N SER A 297 19.12 -6.23 -8.45
CA SER A 297 19.97 -5.97 -7.28
C SER A 297 19.31 -6.35 -5.97
N PHE A 298 20.12 -6.57 -4.95
CA PHE A 298 19.69 -6.82 -3.59
C PHE A 298 20.18 -5.76 -2.61
N ALA A 299 19.40 -5.54 -1.55
CA ALA A 299 19.76 -4.75 -0.38
C ALA A 299 19.41 -5.53 0.89
N ALA A 300 20.39 -5.80 1.74
CA ALA A 300 20.21 -6.48 3.02
C ALA A 300 20.26 -5.51 4.20
N LEU A 301 19.33 -5.67 5.13
CA LEU A 301 19.13 -4.83 6.31
C LEU A 301 19.50 -5.60 7.58
N LYS A 302 20.27 -4.98 8.47
CA LYS A 302 20.56 -5.49 9.82
C LYS A 302 19.66 -4.87 10.89
N ALA A 303 19.68 -5.45 12.10
CA ALA A 303 18.85 -4.99 13.21
C ALA A 303 19.23 -3.58 13.72
N ASP A 304 20.48 -3.16 13.56
CA ASP A 304 20.92 -1.78 13.86
C ASP A 304 20.55 -0.78 12.75
N GLY A 305 19.92 -1.26 11.68
CA GLY A 305 19.51 -0.47 10.53
C GLY A 305 20.62 -0.19 9.53
N SER A 306 21.79 -0.84 9.62
CA SER A 306 22.79 -0.77 8.55
C SER A 306 22.33 -1.55 7.30
N ILE A 307 22.74 -1.05 6.13
CA ILE A 307 22.35 -1.59 4.82
C ILE A 307 23.61 -2.01 4.05
N THR A 308 23.52 -3.13 3.34
CA THR A 308 24.55 -3.57 2.38
C THR A 308 23.89 -3.99 1.09
N VAL A 309 24.46 -3.59 -0.05
CA VAL A 309 23.89 -3.79 -1.38
C VAL A 309 24.86 -4.57 -2.27
N TRP A 310 24.31 -5.31 -3.24
CA TRP A 310 25.08 -6.01 -4.28
C TRP A 310 24.19 -6.29 -5.50
N GLY A 311 24.81 -6.62 -6.63
CA GLY A 311 24.16 -6.82 -7.94
C GLY A 311 24.48 -5.69 -8.91
N ASP A 312 23.60 -5.47 -9.87
CA ASP A 312 23.84 -4.51 -10.95
C ASP A 312 23.93 -3.05 -10.44
N SER A 313 24.95 -2.34 -10.93
CA SER A 313 25.23 -0.97 -10.51
C SER A 313 24.14 0.03 -10.88
N PHE A 314 23.44 -0.17 -11.99
CA PHE A 314 22.39 0.73 -12.47
C PHE A 314 21.06 0.54 -11.72
N THR A 315 20.86 -0.62 -11.11
CA THR A 315 19.64 -0.98 -10.36
C THR A 315 19.82 -0.96 -8.84
N GLY A 316 20.87 -0.32 -8.35
CA GLY A 316 21.11 -0.05 -6.93
C GLY A 316 21.96 -1.07 -6.19
N GLY A 317 22.59 -2.02 -6.89
CA GLY A 317 23.53 -2.99 -6.36
C GLY A 317 24.98 -2.52 -6.34
N GLY A 318 25.28 -1.38 -6.98
CA GLY A 318 26.60 -0.77 -7.01
C GLY A 318 26.92 -0.02 -5.71
N ASN A 319 28.19 0.00 -5.31
CA ASN A 319 28.68 0.80 -4.19
C ASN A 319 28.86 2.27 -4.62
N THR A 320 27.75 2.97 -4.83
CA THR A 320 27.72 4.39 -5.17
C THR A 320 27.66 5.25 -3.91
N SER A 321 28.07 6.52 -4.00
CA SER A 321 28.00 7.48 -2.88
C SER A 321 26.59 7.75 -2.37
N SER A 322 25.56 7.37 -3.12
CA SER A 322 24.15 7.45 -2.73
C SER A 322 23.68 6.30 -1.84
N VAL A 323 24.44 5.19 -1.75
CA VAL A 323 24.10 4.10 -0.85
C VAL A 323 24.28 4.57 0.61
N PRO A 324 23.27 4.40 1.48
CA PRO A 324 23.39 4.79 2.88
C PRO A 324 24.53 4.06 3.59
N THR A 325 25.41 4.82 4.23
CA THR A 325 26.49 4.29 5.09
C THR A 325 26.20 4.45 6.58
N ASP A 326 25.12 5.13 6.91
CA ASP A 326 24.64 5.36 8.27
C ASP A 326 23.63 4.28 8.71
N LYS A 327 23.18 4.39 9.97
CA LYS A 327 22.34 3.38 10.66
C LYS A 327 20.93 3.91 10.93
N GLY A 328 20.09 3.05 11.50
CA GLY A 328 18.75 3.41 11.98
C GLY A 328 17.64 3.30 10.94
N TYR A 329 17.90 2.71 9.77
CA TYR A 329 16.85 2.33 8.83
C TYR A 329 16.04 1.17 9.38
N ILE A 330 14.72 1.25 9.24
CA ILE A 330 13.78 0.24 9.75
C ILE A 330 13.14 -0.59 8.63
N LYS A 331 13.12 -0.06 7.40
CA LYS A 331 12.53 -0.72 6.24
C LYS A 331 13.13 -0.18 4.94
N ILE A 332 13.23 -1.05 3.94
CA ILE A 332 13.58 -0.69 2.56
C ILE A 332 12.36 -0.98 1.68
N TYR A 333 12.18 -0.16 0.66
CA TYR A 333 11.17 -0.28 -0.39
C TYR A 333 11.91 -0.23 -1.73
N SER A 334 11.30 -0.75 -2.79
CA SER A 334 11.91 -0.74 -4.12
C SER A 334 10.91 -0.46 -5.24
N THR A 335 11.43 0.12 -6.31
CA THR A 335 10.88 0.07 -7.67
C THR A 335 11.61 -1.05 -8.45
N ALA A 336 11.39 -1.16 -9.75
CA ALA A 336 12.12 -2.15 -10.55
C ALA A 336 13.63 -1.89 -10.61
N THR A 337 14.09 -0.65 -10.40
CA THR A 337 15.53 -0.31 -10.52
C THR A 337 16.06 0.65 -9.45
N ALA A 338 15.27 0.98 -8.43
CA ALA A 338 15.72 1.84 -7.33
C ALA A 338 15.23 1.35 -5.97
N PHE A 339 15.93 1.78 -4.92
CA PHE A 339 15.58 1.54 -3.53
C PHE A 339 15.27 2.85 -2.80
N ALA A 340 14.42 2.77 -1.78
CA ALA A 340 14.17 3.84 -0.82
C ALA A 340 14.13 3.25 0.60
N ALA A 341 15.04 3.68 1.47
CA ALA A 341 15.11 3.25 2.86
C ALA A 341 14.49 4.30 3.80
N LEU A 342 13.69 3.82 4.75
CA LEU A 342 12.94 4.62 5.72
C LEU A 342 13.53 4.44 7.12
N LYS A 343 13.78 5.54 7.83
CA LYS A 343 14.18 5.55 9.25
C LYS A 343 12.99 5.69 10.19
N ALA A 344 13.23 5.45 11.49
CA ALA A 344 12.21 5.56 12.53
C ALA A 344 11.66 6.99 12.73
N ASP A 345 12.48 8.02 12.47
CA ASP A 345 12.04 9.42 12.45
C ASP A 345 11.21 9.77 11.21
N GLY A 346 11.14 8.86 10.24
CA GLY A 346 10.44 9.03 8.97
C GLY A 346 11.24 9.76 7.90
N SER A 347 12.55 9.93 8.04
CA SER A 347 13.42 10.37 6.95
C SER A 347 13.67 9.26 5.93
N ILE A 348 13.92 9.65 4.67
CA ILE A 348 14.03 8.74 3.53
C ILE A 348 15.35 8.98 2.79
N THR A 349 16.03 7.89 2.43
CA THR A 349 17.18 7.92 1.52
C THR A 349 16.93 6.99 0.35
N ALA A 350 17.15 7.46 -0.88
CA ALA A 350 16.98 6.67 -2.09
C ALA A 350 18.29 6.54 -2.87
N TRP A 351 18.43 5.43 -3.59
CA TRP A 351 19.56 5.12 -4.45
C TRP A 351 19.17 4.17 -5.59
N GLY A 352 20.04 3.99 -6.58
CA GLY A 352 19.80 3.20 -7.78
C GLY A 352 19.42 4.06 -9.00
N GLY A 353 18.59 3.53 -9.89
CA GLY A 353 18.23 4.19 -11.14
C GLY A 353 17.53 5.53 -10.93
N SER A 354 18.14 6.62 -11.40
CA SER A 354 17.62 7.99 -11.26
C SER A 354 16.21 8.14 -11.86
N ASN A 355 15.99 7.57 -13.05
CA ASN A 355 14.69 7.56 -13.73
C ASN A 355 13.66 6.59 -13.12
N SER A 356 13.92 6.05 -11.92
CA SER A 356 13.03 5.18 -11.17
C SER A 356 12.90 5.59 -9.70
N GLY A 357 13.27 6.83 -9.37
CA GLY A 357 13.22 7.35 -8.01
C GLY A 357 14.43 7.01 -7.14
N GLY A 358 15.55 6.61 -7.77
CA GLY A 358 16.85 6.43 -7.09
C GLY A 358 17.54 7.73 -6.70
N THR A 359 16.98 8.87 -7.09
CA THR A 359 17.40 10.22 -6.66
C THR A 359 16.17 11.00 -6.18
N ASP A 360 16.41 12.16 -5.59
CA ASP A 360 15.35 13.14 -5.27
C ASP A 360 14.30 12.63 -4.27
N ALA A 361 14.72 11.74 -3.36
CA ALA A 361 13.91 11.37 -2.21
C ALA A 361 13.47 12.63 -1.43
N PRO A 362 12.25 12.65 -0.89
CA PRO A 362 11.73 13.85 -0.24
C PRO A 362 12.54 14.22 1.00
N SER A 363 12.83 15.51 1.15
CA SER A 363 13.49 16.03 2.33
C SER A 363 12.56 16.05 3.54
N GLY A 364 13.16 16.05 4.74
CA GLY A 364 12.45 16.08 6.01
C GLY A 364 12.12 14.70 6.59
N SER A 365 11.26 14.70 7.60
CA SER A 365 10.92 13.54 8.41
C SER A 365 9.39 13.38 8.56
N GLY A 366 8.97 12.35 9.32
CA GLY A 366 7.56 12.06 9.61
C GLY A 366 6.83 11.22 8.55
N TYR A 367 7.54 10.70 7.53
CA TYR A 367 6.98 9.68 6.66
C TYR A 367 6.85 8.36 7.41
N THR A 368 5.76 7.65 7.17
CA THR A 368 5.42 6.42 7.90
C THR A 368 5.45 5.19 7.00
N LYS A 369 5.19 5.39 5.70
CA LYS A 369 5.13 4.34 4.68
C LYS A 369 5.58 4.88 3.32
N ILE A 370 6.11 4.00 2.49
CA ILE A 370 6.43 4.25 1.08
C ILE A 370 5.73 3.18 0.25
N TYR A 371 5.27 3.56 -0.93
CA TYR A 371 4.66 2.69 -1.92
C TYR A 371 5.31 2.96 -3.28
N SER A 372 5.24 2.00 -4.20
CA SER A 372 5.91 2.11 -5.49
C SER A 372 5.07 1.60 -6.66
N THR A 373 5.28 2.23 -7.82
CA THR A 373 5.02 1.64 -9.14
C THR A 373 6.33 1.03 -9.65
N GLU A 374 6.40 0.64 -10.91
CA GLU A 374 7.65 0.11 -11.48
C GLU A 374 8.80 1.13 -11.47
N ARG A 375 8.51 2.45 -11.52
CA ARG A 375 9.52 3.51 -11.68
C ARG A 375 9.25 4.79 -10.87
N ALA A 376 8.33 4.74 -9.92
CA ALA A 376 8.08 5.86 -9.03
C ALA A 376 7.77 5.40 -7.61
N PHE A 377 8.00 6.29 -6.66
CA PHE A 377 7.63 6.12 -5.27
C PHE A 377 6.61 7.17 -4.84
N VAL A 378 5.82 6.83 -3.82
CA VAL A 378 5.03 7.78 -3.03
C VAL A 378 5.22 7.49 -1.55
N ALA A 379 5.60 8.51 -0.78
CA ALA A 379 5.74 8.44 0.68
C ALA A 379 4.55 9.12 1.36
N VAL A 380 4.11 8.58 2.48
CA VAL A 380 2.90 9.00 3.19
C VAL A 380 3.22 9.33 4.64
N LYS A 381 2.78 10.50 5.11
CA LYS A 381 2.88 10.90 6.52
C LYS A 381 1.63 10.49 7.32
N ALA A 382 1.72 10.58 8.64
CA ALA A 382 0.61 10.21 9.54
C ALA A 382 -0.65 11.07 9.34
N ASP A 383 -0.49 12.31 8.85
CA ASP A 383 -1.59 13.23 8.51
C ASP A 383 -2.25 12.92 7.16
N GLY A 384 -1.76 11.91 6.43
CA GLY A 384 -2.24 11.53 5.10
C GLY A 384 -1.65 12.37 3.96
N SER A 385 -0.77 13.34 4.24
CA SER A 385 -0.02 14.02 3.20
C SER A 385 0.90 13.05 2.47
N ILE A 386 1.04 13.28 1.17
CA ILE A 386 1.81 12.41 0.28
C ILE A 386 2.83 13.21 -0.52
N THR A 387 3.98 12.60 -0.77
CA THR A 387 5.01 13.12 -1.66
C THR A 387 5.42 12.03 -2.62
N ALA A 388 5.33 12.27 -3.93
CA ALA A 388 5.80 11.34 -4.95
C ALA A 388 7.09 11.84 -5.60
N TRP A 389 7.92 10.89 -6.05
CA TRP A 389 9.15 11.15 -6.80
C TRP A 389 9.47 9.97 -7.73
N GLY A 390 10.41 10.18 -8.65
CA GLY A 390 10.73 9.23 -9.74
C GLY A 390 10.11 9.66 -11.06
N ASP A 391 9.88 8.71 -11.97
CA ASP A 391 9.38 9.01 -13.32
C ASP A 391 7.95 9.55 -13.27
N SER A 392 7.75 10.76 -13.80
CA SER A 392 6.46 11.44 -13.78
C SER A 392 5.38 10.68 -14.56
N THR A 393 5.75 9.94 -15.61
CA THR A 393 4.83 9.11 -16.40
C THR A 393 4.43 7.82 -15.68
N TYR A 394 5.12 7.47 -14.59
CA TYR A 394 4.85 6.32 -13.73
C TYR A 394 4.26 6.73 -12.38
N GLY A 395 3.81 7.99 -12.24
CA GLY A 395 3.22 8.50 -11.01
C GLY A 395 4.21 9.17 -10.04
N GLY A 396 5.43 9.47 -10.49
CA GLY A 396 6.45 10.20 -9.72
C GLY A 396 6.13 11.68 -9.49
N THR A 397 4.96 12.15 -9.92
CA THR A 397 4.48 13.51 -9.68
C THR A 397 3.00 13.46 -9.28
N ILE A 398 2.66 14.11 -8.17
CA ILE A 398 1.27 14.22 -7.71
C ILE A 398 0.59 15.36 -8.46
N PRO A 399 -0.54 15.14 -9.13
CA PRO A 399 -1.36 16.21 -9.68
C PRO A 399 -1.79 17.20 -8.59
N THR A 400 -1.77 18.50 -8.90
CA THR A 400 -2.18 19.57 -7.96
C THR A 400 -3.61 19.41 -7.45
N SER A 401 -4.49 18.73 -8.21
CA SER A 401 -5.86 18.38 -7.82
C SER A 401 -5.96 17.26 -6.77
N ILE A 402 -4.88 16.50 -6.54
CA ILE A 402 -4.82 15.35 -5.61
C ILE A 402 -4.23 15.74 -4.24
N ASN A 403 -3.68 16.95 -4.11
CA ASN A 403 -3.62 17.62 -2.82
C ASN A 403 -5.06 17.89 -2.38
N ALA A 404 -5.74 16.86 -1.88
CA ALA A 404 -7.09 16.89 -1.37
C ALA A 404 -7.13 17.95 -0.28
N LYS A 405 -7.52 19.16 -0.67
CA LYS A 405 -7.88 20.31 0.15
C LYS A 405 -7.29 20.27 1.56
N VAL A 406 -5.96 20.20 1.64
CA VAL A 406 -5.25 20.47 2.88
C VAL A 406 -5.32 21.98 3.04
N VAL A 407 -6.40 22.46 3.65
CA VAL A 407 -6.47 23.87 4.01
C VAL A 407 -5.59 24.03 5.23
N SER A 408 -4.35 24.42 4.99
CA SER A 408 -3.40 24.79 6.02
C SER A 408 -3.71 26.19 6.51
N TYR A 409 -3.92 26.34 7.81
CA TYR A 409 -4.05 27.65 8.45
C TYR A 409 -2.82 27.91 9.30
N THR A 410 -2.08 28.97 8.99
CA THR A 410 -1.02 29.49 9.87
C THR A 410 -1.66 30.39 10.93
N MET A 411 -1.59 29.96 12.19
CA MET A 411 -2.13 30.68 13.34
C MET A 411 -1.03 31.52 13.99
N ASN A 412 -1.12 32.84 13.88
CA ASN A 412 -0.27 33.79 14.62
C ASN A 412 -0.99 34.36 15.85
N GLY A 413 -2.11 33.75 16.26
CA GLY A 413 -3.03 34.20 17.30
C GLY A 413 -4.35 33.43 17.26
N ASP A 414 -5.39 33.95 17.92
CA ASP A 414 -6.75 33.43 17.80
C ASP A 414 -7.24 33.54 16.34
N ILE A 415 -7.92 32.51 15.81
CA ILE A 415 -8.40 32.50 14.41
C ILE A 415 -9.85 32.04 14.28
N SER A 416 -10.45 32.33 13.12
CA SER A 416 -11.71 31.75 12.66
C SER A 416 -11.51 31.04 11.31
N VAL A 417 -11.91 29.79 11.23
CA VAL A 417 -11.80 28.93 10.04
C VAL A 417 -13.17 28.71 9.43
N ASP A 418 -13.32 28.99 8.15
CA ASP A 418 -14.52 28.62 7.39
C ASP A 418 -14.56 27.09 7.20
N ILE A 419 -15.70 26.48 7.53
CA ILE A 419 -15.95 25.05 7.35
C ILE A 419 -16.97 24.85 6.23
N GLU A 420 -16.72 23.89 5.35
CA GLU A 420 -17.61 23.66 4.22
C GLU A 420 -18.98 23.04 4.65
N PRO A 421 -20.08 23.45 4.00
CA PRO A 421 -21.37 22.79 4.14
C PRO A 421 -21.32 21.34 3.63
N ILE A 422 -21.97 20.41 4.35
CA ILE A 422 -22.09 19.01 3.90
C ILE A 422 -23.35 18.88 3.04
N HIS A 423 -23.21 18.22 1.88
CA HIS A 423 -24.34 17.82 1.04
C HIS A 423 -24.88 16.46 1.47
N ARG A 424 -26.20 16.36 1.66
CA ARG A 424 -26.89 15.08 1.86
C ARG A 424 -27.00 14.31 0.56
N THR A 425 -27.20 12.98 0.65
CA THR A 425 -27.60 12.12 -0.48
C THR A 425 -28.88 12.59 -1.18
N THR A 426 -29.69 13.43 -0.52
CA THR A 426 -30.86 14.10 -1.08
C THR A 426 -30.55 15.45 -1.77
N GLY A 427 -29.28 15.82 -1.96
CA GLY A 427 -28.86 17.09 -2.61
C GLY A 427 -28.95 18.34 -1.73
N HIS A 428 -29.71 18.30 -0.63
CA HIS A 428 -29.85 19.44 0.29
C HIS A 428 -28.62 19.65 1.18
N LYS A 429 -28.17 20.91 1.33
CA LYS A 429 -27.14 21.32 2.29
C LYS A 429 -27.67 21.11 3.71
N SER A 430 -26.86 20.53 4.60
CA SER A 430 -27.23 20.32 6.01
C SER A 430 -26.09 20.70 6.94
N ALA A 431 -26.43 21.31 8.07
CA ALA A 431 -25.56 21.41 9.24
C ALA A 431 -26.08 20.42 10.29
N ALA A 432 -25.33 19.36 10.59
CA ALA A 432 -25.64 18.49 11.72
C ALA A 432 -24.40 18.37 12.60
N PHE A 433 -24.57 18.75 13.86
CA PHE A 433 -23.60 18.62 14.94
C PHE A 433 -24.41 18.17 16.17
N VAL A 434 -23.94 17.15 16.90
CA VAL A 434 -24.54 16.74 18.18
C VAL A 434 -23.42 16.34 19.15
N GLY A 435 -23.65 16.54 20.46
CA GLY A 435 -22.61 16.77 21.46
C GLY A 435 -22.33 15.75 22.54
N GLY A 436 -21.35 16.11 23.36
CA GLY A 436 -20.92 15.49 24.61
C GLY A 436 -19.85 16.34 25.31
N TYR A 437 -19.70 16.21 26.63
CA TYR A 437 -18.58 16.81 27.36
C TYR A 437 -17.32 15.99 27.10
N ASN A 438 -16.21 16.64 26.72
CA ASN A 438 -14.93 15.96 26.54
C ASN A 438 -13.87 16.47 27.52
N THR A 439 -13.09 15.49 27.98
CA THR A 439 -12.03 15.57 28.97
C THR A 439 -10.68 15.86 28.32
N ILE A 440 -9.88 16.68 29.00
CA ILE A 440 -8.43 16.84 28.75
C ILE A 440 -7.79 15.43 28.76
N ASP A 441 -6.86 15.15 27.84
CA ASP A 441 -6.08 13.90 27.76
C ASP A 441 -6.77 12.61 27.28
N ALA A 442 -7.92 12.70 26.60
CA ALA A 442 -8.57 11.55 25.96
C ALA A 442 -8.43 11.58 24.41
N PRO A 443 -8.50 10.43 23.70
CA PRO A 443 -8.54 10.41 22.22
C PRO A 443 -9.75 11.23 21.74
N THR A 444 -9.47 12.39 21.16
CA THR A 444 -10.43 13.51 21.02
C THR A 444 -11.57 13.18 20.05
N ARG A 445 -12.69 12.66 20.57
CA ARG A 445 -13.98 12.65 19.86
C ARG A 445 -14.74 13.94 20.15
N MET A 446 -14.34 15.04 19.52
CA MET A 446 -15.10 16.30 19.63
C MET A 446 -16.52 16.13 19.09
N THR A 447 -17.49 16.18 20.00
CA THR A 447 -18.92 16.10 19.71
C THR A 447 -19.54 17.41 20.20
N TRP A 448 -20.19 18.17 19.32
CA TRP A 448 -20.73 19.52 19.62
C TRP A 448 -22.25 19.52 19.76
N SER A 449 -22.84 19.95 20.90
CA SER A 449 -24.31 20.08 21.08
C SER A 449 -24.74 21.53 21.23
N LEU A 450 -26.06 21.76 21.07
CA LEU A 450 -26.77 23.04 21.14
C LEU A 450 -26.47 23.95 22.36
N ASN A 451 -25.75 23.47 23.38
CA ASN A 451 -25.41 24.23 24.59
C ASN A 451 -23.92 24.13 25.00
N ALA A 452 -23.07 23.44 24.23
CA ALA A 452 -21.64 23.35 24.51
C ALA A 452 -20.93 24.57 23.92
N GLY A 453 -20.92 25.69 24.64
CA GLY A 453 -20.37 26.97 24.16
C GLY A 453 -18.88 26.97 23.81
N LEU A 454 -18.14 25.88 24.08
CA LEU A 454 -16.70 25.72 23.85
C LEU A 454 -16.25 24.26 24.08
N SER A 455 -15.31 23.75 23.28
CA SER A 455 -14.61 22.47 23.49
C SER A 455 -13.14 22.71 23.78
N LYS A 456 -12.58 21.99 24.76
CA LYS A 456 -11.16 22.09 25.13
C LYS A 456 -10.39 20.86 24.68
N PHE A 457 -9.14 21.04 24.28
CA PHE A 457 -8.22 19.97 23.89
C PHE A 457 -6.78 20.38 24.18
N SER A 458 -5.84 19.44 24.15
CA SER A 458 -4.41 19.73 24.30
C SER A 458 -3.61 19.27 23.09
N VAL A 459 -2.60 20.04 22.73
CA VAL A 459 -1.61 19.74 21.70
C VAL A 459 -0.20 19.92 22.28
N VAL A 460 0.81 19.34 21.65
CA VAL A 460 2.22 19.57 22.02
C VAL A 460 2.78 20.60 21.03
N LEU A 461 3.32 21.69 21.55
CA LEU A 461 4.00 22.75 20.78
C LEU A 461 5.42 22.92 21.30
N HIS A 462 6.31 23.44 20.46
CA HIS A 462 7.73 23.63 20.75
C HIS A 462 8.08 25.11 20.85
N ASP A 463 8.87 25.49 21.84
CA ASP A 463 9.50 26.81 21.91
C ASP A 463 10.45 27.01 20.73
N MET A 464 10.26 28.07 19.94
CA MET A 464 11.07 28.34 18.73
C MET A 464 12.52 28.71 19.04
N ASP A 465 12.80 29.24 20.22
CA ASP A 465 14.15 29.67 20.61
C ASP A 465 14.92 28.54 21.31
N LYS A 466 14.22 27.72 22.10
CA LYS A 466 14.84 26.69 22.97
C LYS A 466 14.55 25.25 22.56
N GLY A 467 13.63 25.01 21.63
CA GLY A 467 13.20 23.67 21.20
C GLY A 467 12.47 22.85 22.28
N THR A 468 12.15 23.45 23.43
CA THR A 468 11.50 22.76 24.55
C THR A 468 10.03 22.51 24.23
N GLU A 469 9.53 21.30 24.50
CA GLU A 469 8.13 20.92 24.32
C GLU A 469 7.24 21.39 25.46
N TYR A 470 6.08 21.93 25.12
CA TYR A 470 5.04 22.34 26.03
C TYR A 470 3.71 21.73 25.61
N LYS A 471 2.98 21.19 26.59
CA LYS A 471 1.59 20.83 26.42
C LYS A 471 0.74 22.09 26.51
N VAL A 472 0.00 22.38 25.45
CA VAL A 472 -0.77 23.60 25.27
C VAL A 472 -2.25 23.26 25.16
N HIS A 473 -3.07 23.91 25.98
CA HIS A 473 -4.52 23.73 26.02
C HIS A 473 -5.22 24.75 25.11
N LEU A 474 -6.06 24.27 24.20
CA LEU A 474 -6.77 25.09 23.22
C LEU A 474 -8.27 24.98 23.42
N VAL A 475 -8.97 26.06 23.09
CA VAL A 475 -10.43 26.17 23.10
C VAL A 475 -10.92 26.35 21.68
N ALA A 476 -11.73 25.42 21.21
CA ALA A 476 -12.47 25.55 19.98
C ALA A 476 -13.91 26.02 20.28
N LYS A 477 -14.49 26.86 19.42
CA LYS A 477 -15.86 27.34 19.51
C LYS A 477 -16.48 27.47 18.12
N MET A 478 -17.72 27.06 17.97
CA MET A 478 -18.50 27.30 16.75
C MET A 478 -19.48 28.45 16.97
N ILE A 479 -19.66 29.32 15.97
CA ILE A 479 -20.71 30.34 15.98
C ILE A 479 -21.57 30.13 14.74
N SER A 480 -22.84 29.74 14.91
CA SER A 480 -23.83 29.80 13.83
C SER A 480 -24.54 31.15 13.87
N LYS A 481 -24.49 31.90 12.76
CA LYS A 481 -25.44 33.00 12.54
C LYS A 481 -26.63 32.40 11.79
N LEU A 482 -27.70 32.05 12.51
CA LEU A 482 -29.11 32.04 12.08
C LEU A 482 -29.96 31.21 13.06
N GLY A 483 -31.13 31.74 13.42
CA GLY A 483 -32.04 31.25 14.44
C GLY A 483 -32.76 29.92 14.13
N CYS A 484 -32.02 28.84 13.87
CA CYS A 484 -32.55 27.49 13.94
C CYS A 484 -32.61 27.07 15.44
N ASN A 485 -33.51 27.70 16.19
CA ASN A 485 -33.80 27.34 17.59
C ASN A 485 -34.78 26.16 17.57
N PHE A 486 -34.36 25.03 18.16
CA PHE A 486 -35.12 23.79 18.39
C PHE A 486 -35.18 22.77 17.23
N ILE A 487 -34.36 21.70 17.34
CA ILE A 487 -34.55 20.45 16.59
C ILE A 487 -34.37 19.28 17.56
N ALA A 488 -35.37 18.40 17.66
CA ALA A 488 -35.29 17.15 18.42
C ALA A 488 -34.49 16.08 17.65
N ILE A 489 -33.84 15.18 18.39
CA ILE A 489 -32.79 14.22 17.95
C ILE A 489 -33.19 13.29 16.77
N ASN A 490 -34.48 13.23 16.39
CA ASN A 490 -34.98 12.37 15.31
C ASN A 490 -35.75 13.11 14.19
N ASN A 491 -35.64 14.45 14.08
CA ASN A 491 -36.42 15.17 13.06
C ASN A 491 -35.56 15.85 11.99
N ALA A 492 -35.91 15.61 10.72
CA ALA A 492 -35.23 16.16 9.56
C ALA A 492 -35.78 17.54 9.20
N ALA A 493 -35.17 18.61 9.70
CA ALA A 493 -35.45 19.97 9.24
C ALA A 493 -34.27 20.53 8.43
N THR A 494 -34.59 21.14 7.29
CA THR A 494 -33.68 21.83 6.38
C THR A 494 -33.60 23.32 6.76
N CYS A 495 -32.43 23.81 7.22
CA CYS A 495 -32.23 25.26 7.34
C CYS A 495 -32.02 25.82 5.91
N TYR A 496 -32.94 26.67 5.44
CA TYR A 496 -32.81 27.38 4.15
C TYR A 496 -31.95 28.64 4.36
N GLY A 497 -30.70 28.62 3.87
CA GLY A 497 -29.79 29.77 3.86
C GLY A 497 -28.31 29.36 3.75
N ASP A 498 -27.43 30.29 3.36
CA ASP A 498 -25.97 30.06 3.33
C ASP A 498 -25.42 29.92 4.76
N VAL A 499 -25.36 28.68 5.24
CA VAL A 499 -24.73 28.31 6.51
C VAL A 499 -23.21 28.30 6.33
N HIS A 500 -22.58 29.47 6.42
CA HIS A 500 -21.14 29.54 6.69
C HIS A 500 -20.91 29.20 8.16
N ASN A 501 -20.37 28.02 8.43
CA ASN A 501 -20.03 27.57 9.78
C ASN A 501 -18.56 27.90 10.05
N ARG A 502 -18.28 28.84 10.95
CA ARG A 502 -16.90 29.17 11.35
C ARG A 502 -16.49 28.46 12.64
N LEU A 503 -15.34 27.81 12.61
CA LEU A 503 -14.64 27.28 13.79
C LEU A 503 -13.64 28.31 14.30
N PHE A 504 -13.85 28.77 15.51
CA PHE A 504 -12.93 29.65 16.23
C PHE A 504 -12.02 28.81 17.10
N ILE A 505 -10.71 29.06 17.05
CA ILE A 505 -9.72 28.39 17.90
C ILE A 505 -8.95 29.47 18.66
N SER A 506 -8.85 29.29 19.97
CA SER A 506 -8.25 30.25 20.90
C SER A 506 -7.47 29.58 22.03
N PHE A 507 -6.59 30.33 22.69
CA PHE A 507 -5.79 29.82 23.81
C PHE A 507 -6.66 29.67 25.06
N ASP A 508 -6.55 28.56 25.77
CA ASP A 508 -7.18 28.47 27.09
C ASP A 508 -6.34 29.24 28.12
N LYS A 509 -6.72 30.50 28.39
CA LYS A 509 -6.01 31.36 29.35
C LYS A 509 -5.98 30.79 30.77
N VAL A 510 -6.93 29.94 31.15
CA VAL A 510 -7.01 29.38 32.51
C VAL A 510 -6.08 28.19 32.66
N LEU A 511 -6.06 27.29 31.66
CA LEU A 511 -5.27 26.06 31.71
C LEU A 511 -3.80 26.24 31.32
N ASN A 512 -3.46 27.32 30.63
CA ASN A 512 -2.09 27.59 30.19
C ASN A 512 -1.32 28.57 31.09
N ASN A 513 -1.74 28.76 32.34
CA ASN A 513 -1.11 29.68 33.28
C ASN A 513 0.35 29.33 33.64
N SER A 514 0.78 28.09 33.40
CA SER A 514 2.14 27.62 33.64
C SER A 514 3.10 27.82 32.46
N LEU A 515 2.62 28.32 31.32
CA LEU A 515 3.47 28.55 30.15
C LEU A 515 4.27 29.85 30.31
N PRO A 516 5.54 29.88 29.87
CA PRO A 516 6.38 31.06 29.99
C PRO A 516 5.87 32.21 29.11
N SER A 517 5.55 33.35 29.72
CA SER A 517 5.09 34.56 29.03
C SER A 517 6.11 35.06 28.01
N GLY A 518 5.63 35.48 26.83
CA GLY A 518 6.44 36.10 25.79
C GLY A 518 7.18 35.13 24.87
N VAL A 519 7.17 33.83 25.16
CA VAL A 519 7.73 32.78 24.29
C VAL A 519 6.82 32.54 23.09
N THR A 520 7.41 32.22 21.94
CA THR A 520 6.67 31.78 20.75
C THR A 520 6.67 30.26 20.67
N LEU A 521 5.49 29.65 20.78
CA LEU A 521 5.28 28.22 20.66
C LEU A 521 4.81 27.87 19.25
N SER A 522 5.47 26.91 18.62
CA SER A 522 5.23 26.46 17.26
C SER A 522 4.91 24.97 17.18
N GLY A 523 4.05 24.57 16.25
CA GLY A 523 3.75 23.15 16.05
C GLY A 523 2.61 22.94 15.06
N ARG A 524 2.36 21.67 14.73
CA ARG A 524 1.32 21.28 13.79
C ARG A 524 0.32 20.34 14.44
N PHE A 525 -0.97 20.55 14.17
CA PHE A 525 -2.03 19.65 14.59
C PHE A 525 -3.17 19.62 13.57
N SER A 526 -4.01 18.59 13.61
CA SER A 526 -5.12 18.41 12.69
C SER A 526 -6.43 18.26 13.44
N LEU A 527 -7.50 18.87 12.94
CA LEU A 527 -8.86 18.62 13.40
C LEU A 527 -9.64 17.85 12.33
N LYS A 528 -10.16 16.68 12.71
CA LYS A 528 -11.00 15.84 11.86
C LYS A 528 -12.47 16.03 12.21
N ARG A 529 -13.29 16.40 11.23
CA ARG A 529 -14.75 16.42 11.37
C ARG A 529 -15.30 15.02 11.08
N LEU A 530 -16.06 14.45 12.02
CA LEU A 530 -16.73 13.15 11.90
C LEU A 530 -18.26 13.35 11.94
N GLN A 531 -18.98 12.60 11.11
CA GLN A 531 -20.44 12.62 11.05
C GLN A 531 -21.09 11.56 11.95
N TRP A 532 -22.41 11.68 12.16
CA TRP A 532 -23.19 10.72 12.96
C TRP A 532 -23.31 9.36 12.26
N PRO A 533 -23.27 8.23 13.00
CA PRO A 533 -23.36 6.89 12.42
C PRO A 533 -24.62 6.61 11.59
N ASN A 534 -25.69 7.38 11.80
CA ASN A 534 -26.99 7.24 11.13
C ASN A 534 -27.25 8.29 10.04
N MET A 535 -26.29 9.18 9.75
CA MET A 535 -26.37 10.08 8.60
C MET A 535 -25.80 9.40 7.37
N ASN A 536 -26.63 9.20 6.34
CA ASN A 536 -26.25 8.54 5.09
C ASN A 536 -25.52 9.54 4.16
N THR A 537 -24.34 9.98 4.60
CA THR A 537 -23.48 10.98 3.93
C THR A 537 -22.00 10.57 4.05
N ALA A 538 -21.22 10.73 2.98
CA ALA A 538 -19.86 10.18 2.88
C ALA A 538 -18.72 11.19 3.19
N ASN A 539 -19.03 12.43 3.56
CA ASN A 539 -18.02 13.50 3.60
C ASN A 539 -17.20 13.52 4.90
N ILE A 540 -15.88 13.44 4.79
CA ILE A 540 -14.92 13.66 5.89
C ILE A 540 -14.08 14.89 5.53
N GLU A 541 -13.94 15.81 6.48
CA GLU A 541 -13.17 17.05 6.32
C GLU A 541 -12.04 17.09 7.36
N MET A 542 -10.84 17.45 6.91
CA MET A 542 -9.66 17.57 7.77
C MET A 542 -9.06 18.96 7.60
N HIS A 543 -8.88 19.67 8.71
CA HIS A 543 -8.22 20.98 8.73
C HIS A 543 -6.87 20.82 9.40
N ASN A 544 -5.81 21.22 8.70
CA ASN A 544 -4.45 21.17 9.21
C ASN A 544 -4.07 22.57 9.68
N PHE A 545 -3.50 22.64 10.88
CA PHE A 545 -3.13 23.88 11.52
C PHE A 545 -1.65 23.89 11.79
N GLU A 546 -1.01 25.01 11.46
CA GLU A 546 0.35 25.32 11.84
C GLU A 546 0.29 26.53 12.77
N ILE A 547 0.74 26.36 14.02
CA ILE A 547 0.70 27.41 15.03
C ILE A 547 2.06 28.06 15.12
N ASN A 548 2.07 29.38 15.25
CA ASN A 548 3.15 30.21 15.77
C ASN A 548 2.56 31.21 16.77
N TRP A 549 2.42 30.79 18.02
CA TRP A 549 1.70 31.57 19.02
C TRP A 549 2.63 32.20 20.03
N LYS A 550 2.56 33.52 20.18
CA LYS A 550 3.17 34.21 21.31
C LYS A 550 2.32 34.04 22.55
N VAL A 551 2.87 33.39 23.58
CA VAL A 551 2.19 33.22 24.88
C VAL A 551 1.94 34.62 25.47
N PRO A 552 0.66 35.01 25.70
CA PRO A 552 0.34 36.31 26.27
C PRO A 552 0.98 36.50 27.64
N SER A 553 1.24 37.74 28.03
CA SER A 553 1.55 38.05 29.42
C SER A 553 0.34 37.72 30.29
N HIS A 554 0.55 36.87 31.30
CA HIS A 554 -0.47 36.47 32.27
C HIS A 554 -0.96 37.63 33.12
#